data_AF-A0A0S7EJR5-F1
#
_entry.id   AF-A0A0S7EJR5-F1
#
_cell.length_a   1.000
_cell.length_b   1.000
_cell.length_c   1.000
_cell.angle_alpha   90.00
_cell.angle_beta   90.00
_cell.angle_gamma   90.00
#
_symmetry.space_group_name_H-M   'P 1'
#
loop_
_entity.id
_entity.type
_entity.pdbx_description
1 polymer ?
#
loop_
_entity_poly.entity_id
_entity_poly.type
_entity_poly.pdbx_seq_one_letter_code
_entity_poly.pdbx_strand_id
1 'polypeptide(L)'
;AYPGALTKLPISPLWSVLFFFMILTVGLDSLFAEIEVLITSVQDAYPQIFKPKRALLTTVTCAILFLLGLPCVTRAGIYWVTIIDSFIASWVVLFLVFLEVVSVSYIYAGVNRFIEDIEMMIGQKSPRFWLWWKTCWLFVTPFILLVILVWSLFTFS
;
A
#
# COMPACT_ATOMS: atom_id res chain seq x y z
N ALA A 1 -3.15 -23.02 -12.67
CA ALA A 1 -2.44 -22.95 -13.96
C ALA A 1 -0.92 -23.13 -13.78
N TYR A 2 -0.25 -22.28 -12.98
CA TYR A 2 1.20 -22.32 -12.81
C TYR A 2 1.79 -23.65 -12.28
N PRO A 3 1.26 -24.29 -11.22
CA PRO A 3 1.82 -25.57 -10.73
C PRO A 3 1.77 -26.71 -11.75
N GLY A 4 0.75 -26.75 -12.60
CA GLY A 4 0.61 -27.76 -13.67
C GLY A 4 1.52 -27.54 -14.87
N ALA A 5 2.12 -26.35 -15.01
CA ALA A 5 3.16 -26.09 -16.01
C ALA A 5 4.54 -26.47 -15.48
N LEU A 6 4.80 -26.25 -14.18
CA LEU A 6 6.07 -26.59 -13.52
C LEU A 6 6.34 -28.10 -13.51
N THR A 7 5.30 -28.93 -13.50
CA THR A 7 5.43 -30.40 -13.60
C THR A 7 5.92 -30.89 -14.96
N LYS A 8 5.86 -30.05 -16.01
CA LYS A 8 6.33 -30.38 -17.37
C LYS A 8 7.80 -30.04 -17.60
N LEU A 9 8.44 -29.32 -16.68
CA LEU A 9 9.86 -28.96 -16.80
C LEU A 9 10.77 -30.10 -16.33
N PRO A 10 11.98 -30.24 -16.91
CA PRO A 10 12.98 -31.16 -16.38
C PRO A 10 13.37 -30.72 -14.96
N ILE A 11 13.53 -31.68 -14.05
CA ILE A 11 13.80 -31.42 -12.62
C ILE A 11 12.66 -30.59 -11.99
N SER A 12 11.41 -31.01 -12.20
CA SER A 12 10.20 -30.34 -11.71
C SER A 12 10.17 -30.00 -10.20
N PRO A 13 10.78 -30.79 -9.28
CA PRO A 13 10.82 -30.42 -7.86
C PRO A 13 11.61 -29.13 -7.60
N LEU A 14 12.73 -28.92 -8.32
CA LEU A 14 13.58 -27.74 -8.15
C LEU A 14 12.82 -26.46 -8.54
N TRP A 15 12.14 -26.48 -9.69
CA TRP A 15 11.35 -25.33 -10.15
C TRP A 15 10.16 -25.01 -9.24
N SER A 16 9.55 -26.04 -8.65
CA SER A 16 8.46 -25.87 -7.69
C SER A 16 8.95 -25.17 -6.41
N VAL A 17 10.08 -25.60 -5.85
CA VAL A 17 10.65 -24.96 -4.64
C VAL A 17 11.02 -23.51 -4.92
N LEU A 18 11.71 -23.22 -6.03
CA LEU A 18 12.09 -21.84 -6.39
C LEU A 18 10.86 -20.94 -6.55
N PHE A 19 9.80 -21.44 -7.19
CA PHE A 19 8.57 -20.68 -7.39
C PHE A 19 7.84 -20.36 -6.09
N PHE A 20 7.64 -21.34 -5.21
CA PHE A 20 6.99 -21.10 -3.92
C PHE A 20 7.86 -20.25 -2.99
N PHE A 21 9.18 -20.43 -3.02
CA PHE A 21 10.11 -19.60 -2.25
C PHE A 21 10.06 -18.14 -2.71
N MET A 22 9.98 -17.89 -4.02
CA MET A 22 9.80 -16.55 -4.57
C MET A 22 8.48 -15.91 -4.10
N ILE A 23 7.36 -16.63 -4.16
CA ILE A 23 6.07 -16.10 -3.67
C ILE A 23 6.16 -15.78 -2.17
N LEU A 24 6.81 -16.65 -1.40
CA LEU A 24 7.00 -16.47 0.03
C LEU A 24 7.83 -15.22 0.34
N THR A 25 8.97 -15.01 -0.35
CA THR A 25 9.80 -13.81 -0.11
C THR A 25 9.12 -12.52 -0.53
N VAL A 26 8.39 -12.51 -1.66
CA VAL A 26 7.59 -11.35 -2.10
C VAL A 26 6.49 -11.01 -1.09
N GLY A 27 5.79 -12.03 -0.59
CA GLY A 27 4.76 -11.84 0.44
C GLY A 27 5.34 -11.34 1.77
N LEU A 28 6.47 -11.91 2.20
CA LEU A 28 7.13 -11.51 3.45
C LEU A 28 7.62 -10.05 3.41
N ASP A 29 8.26 -9.63 2.32
CA ASP A 29 8.77 -8.27 2.17
C ASP A 29 7.64 -7.23 2.26
N SER A 30 6.53 -7.51 1.56
CA SER A 30 5.34 -6.66 1.59
C SER A 30 4.74 -6.56 3.01
N LEU A 31 4.64 -7.70 3.72
CA LEU A 31 4.14 -7.73 5.11
C LEU A 31 5.02 -6.94 6.08
N PHE A 32 6.36 -7.01 5.91
CA PHE A 32 7.26 -6.23 6.75
C PHE A 32 7.11 -4.73 6.51
N ALA A 33 6.94 -4.30 5.26
CA ALA A 33 6.68 -2.90 4.93
C ALA A 33 5.38 -2.39 5.57
N GLU A 34 4.28 -3.15 5.45
CA GLU A 34 2.98 -2.76 6.01
C GLU A 34 3.01 -2.69 7.55
N ILE A 35 3.60 -3.69 8.22
CA ILE A 35 3.71 -3.70 9.69
C ILE A 35 4.57 -2.54 10.19
N GLU A 36 5.67 -2.23 9.50
CA GLU A 36 6.54 -1.11 9.87
C GLU A 36 5.82 0.25 9.72
N VAL A 37 5.03 0.44 8.65
CA VAL A 37 4.19 1.64 8.47
C VAL A 37 3.18 1.77 9.61
N LEU A 38 2.52 0.68 10.00
CA LEU A 38 1.56 0.69 11.12
C LEU A 38 2.24 1.05 12.44
N ILE A 39 3.36 0.42 12.77
CA ILE A 39 4.11 0.67 14.01
C ILE A 39 4.61 2.11 14.05
N THR A 40 5.18 2.60 12.94
CA THR A 40 5.72 3.96 12.85
C THR A 40 4.61 4.99 12.98
N SER A 41 3.47 4.79 12.31
CA SER A 41 2.30 5.68 12.41
C SER A 41 1.78 5.80 13.84
N VAL A 42 1.70 4.68 14.58
CA VAL A 42 1.28 4.69 15.99
C VAL A 42 2.33 5.36 16.88
N GLN A 43 3.61 5.12 16.60
CA GLN A 43 4.71 5.71 17.36
C GLN A 43 4.79 7.23 17.17
N ASP A 44 4.50 7.73 15.97
CA ASP A 44 4.50 9.15 15.65
C ASP A 44 3.29 9.88 16.24
N ALA A 45 2.14 9.19 16.40
CA ALA A 45 0.97 9.73 17.09
C ALA A 45 1.17 9.93 18.60
N TYR A 46 1.89 9.01 19.27
CA TYR A 46 2.16 9.08 20.73
C TYR A 46 3.65 8.84 21.07
N PRO A 47 4.54 9.76 20.69
CA PRO A 47 5.98 9.55 20.74
C PRO A 47 6.52 9.38 22.17
N GLN A 48 5.91 10.05 23.14
CA GLN A 48 6.36 10.01 24.53
C GLN A 48 6.14 8.64 25.20
N ILE A 49 5.15 7.87 24.75
CA ILE A 49 4.75 6.61 25.38
C ILE A 49 5.39 5.41 24.66
N PHE A 50 5.40 5.42 23.33
CA PHE A 50 5.76 4.24 22.54
C PHE A 50 7.21 4.21 22.03
N LYS A 51 7.93 5.34 21.93
CA LYS A 51 9.36 5.34 21.57
C LYS A 51 10.23 4.38 22.42
N PRO A 52 10.12 4.35 23.77
CA PRO A 52 10.92 3.44 24.58
C PRO A 52 10.40 1.99 24.59
N LYS A 53 9.18 1.74 24.08
CA LYS A 53 8.50 0.44 24.15
C LYS A 53 8.21 -0.17 22.76
N ARG A 54 8.98 0.20 21.74
CA ARG A 54 8.78 -0.23 20.35
C ARG A 54 8.65 -1.75 20.21
N ALA A 55 9.54 -2.54 20.82
CA ALA A 55 9.49 -3.99 20.74
C ALA A 55 8.19 -4.60 21.31
N LEU A 56 7.67 -4.01 22.40
CA LEU A 56 6.40 -4.42 22.99
C LEU A 56 5.24 -4.05 22.07
N LEU A 57 5.25 -2.84 21.50
CA LEU A 57 4.25 -2.40 20.54
C LEU A 57 4.20 -3.34 19.32
N THR A 58 5.34 -3.65 18.71
CA THR A 58 5.44 -4.60 17.58
C THR A 58 4.85 -5.96 17.94
N THR A 59 5.22 -6.52 19.08
CA THR A 59 4.74 -7.85 19.51
C THR A 59 3.23 -7.86 19.72
N VAL A 60 2.68 -6.82 20.35
CA VAL A 60 1.23 -6.69 20.56
C VAL A 60 0.49 -6.53 19.24
N THR A 61 0.97 -5.67 18.34
CA THR A 61 0.37 -5.48 17.02
C THR A 61 0.36 -6.77 16.22
N CYS A 62 1.48 -7.50 16.16
CA CYS A 62 1.55 -8.79 15.47
C CYS A 62 0.61 -9.84 16.10
N ALA A 63 0.49 -9.87 17.42
CA ALA A 63 -0.43 -10.78 18.10
C ALA A 63 -1.90 -10.45 17.77
N ILE A 64 -2.28 -9.17 17.74
CA ILE A 64 -3.63 -8.73 17.35
C ILE A 64 -3.90 -9.11 15.88
N LEU A 65 -2.97 -8.83 14.97
CA LEU A 65 -3.10 -9.15 13.55
C LEU A 65 -3.22 -10.67 13.31
N PHE A 66 -2.46 -11.48 14.07
CA PHE A 66 -2.58 -12.93 14.03
C PHE A 66 -3.99 -13.40 14.42
N LEU A 67 -4.54 -12.86 15.51
CA LEU A 67 -5.90 -13.20 15.97
C LEU A 67 -6.96 -12.76 14.95
N LEU A 68 -6.83 -11.57 14.38
CA LEU A 68 -7.73 -11.06 13.32
C LEU A 68 -7.63 -11.86 12.03
N GLY A 69 -6.49 -12.50 11.76
CA GLY A 69 -6.27 -13.35 10.59
C GLY A 69 -6.83 -14.77 10.70
N LEU A 70 -7.17 -15.24 11.91
CA LEU A 70 -7.69 -16.61 12.14
C LEU A 70 -8.94 -16.95 11.30
N PRO A 71 -9.95 -16.07 11.13
CA PRO A 71 -11.10 -16.35 10.29
C PRO A 71 -10.74 -16.68 8.84
N CYS A 72 -9.67 -16.09 8.30
CA CYS A 72 -9.21 -16.26 6.92
C CYS A 72 -8.58 -17.65 6.66
N VAL A 73 -8.22 -18.40 7.70
CA VAL A 73 -7.64 -19.76 7.58
C VAL A 73 -8.69 -20.86 7.79
N THR A 74 -9.94 -20.49 8.10
CA THR A 74 -11.03 -21.46 8.26
C THR A 74 -11.49 -22.06 6.92
N ARG A 75 -12.37 -23.07 6.94
CA ARG A 75 -12.94 -23.66 5.71
C ARG A 75 -13.67 -22.65 4.82
N ALA A 76 -14.20 -21.58 5.43
CA ALA A 76 -14.84 -20.45 4.73
C ALA A 76 -13.86 -19.29 4.47
N GLY A 77 -12.57 -19.47 4.75
CA GLY A 77 -11.56 -18.41 4.72
C GLY A 77 -11.42 -17.73 3.35
N ILE A 78 -11.53 -18.48 2.26
CA ILE A 78 -11.45 -17.91 0.90
C ILE A 78 -12.57 -16.89 0.63
N TYR A 79 -13.75 -17.08 1.20
CA TYR A 79 -14.86 -16.12 1.08
C TYR A 79 -14.54 -14.84 1.84
N TRP A 80 -14.01 -14.95 3.07
CA TRP A 80 -13.55 -13.79 3.84
C TRP A 80 -12.47 -13.00 3.10
N VAL A 81 -11.45 -13.68 2.58
CA VAL A 81 -10.36 -13.06 1.82
C VAL A 81 -10.89 -12.33 0.59
N THR A 82 -11.78 -12.97 -0.17
CA THR A 82 -12.34 -12.36 -1.40
C THR A 82 -13.18 -11.11 -1.09
N ILE A 83 -13.97 -11.15 -0.02
CA ILE A 83 -14.77 -9.99 0.41
C ILE A 83 -13.84 -8.85 0.85
N ILE A 84 -12.88 -9.14 1.73
CA ILE A 84 -11.93 -8.14 2.24
C ILE A 84 -11.16 -7.48 1.09
N ASP A 85 -10.63 -8.28 0.17
CA ASP A 85 -9.88 -7.81 -1.00
C ASP A 85 -10.75 -6.91 -1.90
N SER A 86 -11.97 -7.35 -2.19
CA SER A 86 -12.90 -6.60 -3.05
C SER A 86 -13.28 -5.23 -2.46
N PHE A 87 -13.50 -5.14 -1.15
CA PHE A 87 -13.88 -3.88 -0.50
C PHE A 87 -12.70 -2.95 -0.20
N ILE A 88 -11.61 -3.48 0.38
CA ILE A 88 -10.50 -2.65 0.85
C ILE A 88 -9.68 -2.14 -0.33
N ALA A 89 -9.21 -3.04 -1.20
CA ALA A 89 -8.30 -2.68 -2.29
C ALA A 89 -8.99 -1.83 -3.36
N SER A 90 -10.27 -2.07 -3.61
CA SER A 90 -11.01 -1.37 -4.66
C SER A 90 -11.58 -0.04 -4.22
N TRP A 91 -12.15 0.06 -3.02
CA TRP A 91 -12.94 1.23 -2.65
C TRP A 91 -12.26 2.11 -1.59
N VAL A 92 -11.86 1.49 -0.49
CA VAL A 92 -11.28 2.22 0.66
C VAL A 92 -9.96 2.88 0.28
N VAL A 93 -9.03 2.12 -0.31
CA VAL A 93 -7.71 2.65 -0.69
C VAL A 93 -7.82 3.73 -1.76
N LEU A 94 -8.64 3.53 -2.81
CA LEU A 94 -8.83 4.53 -3.86
C LEU A 94 -9.40 5.85 -3.32
N PHE A 95 -10.39 5.77 -2.44
CA PHE A 95 -10.99 6.96 -1.83
C PHE A 95 -9.99 7.69 -0.91
N LEU A 96 -9.23 6.96 -0.09
CA LEU A 96 -8.21 7.56 0.78
C LEU A 96 -7.10 8.24 -0.02
N VAL A 97 -6.57 7.58 -1.06
CA VAL A 97 -5.53 8.15 -1.93
C VAL A 97 -6.05 9.38 -2.68
N PHE A 98 -7.31 9.37 -3.13
CA PHE A 98 -7.93 10.54 -3.74
C PHE A 98 -7.98 11.73 -2.77
N LEU A 99 -8.43 11.51 -1.53
CA LEU A 99 -8.45 12.55 -0.51
C LEU A 99 -7.04 13.04 -0.14
N GLU A 100 -6.06 12.16 -0.07
CA GLU A 100 -4.66 12.51 0.20
C GLU A 100 -4.09 13.41 -0.90
N VAL A 101 -4.30 13.04 -2.17
CA VAL A 101 -3.85 13.84 -3.33
C VAL A 101 -4.52 15.21 -3.36
N VAL A 102 -5.84 15.27 -3.10
CA VAL A 102 -6.57 16.54 -3.03
C VAL A 102 -6.07 17.40 -1.85
N SER A 103 -5.80 16.77 -0.70
CA SER A 103 -5.30 17.46 0.49
C SER A 103 -3.92 18.08 0.25
N VAL A 104 -3.00 17.34 -0.33
CA VAL A 104 -1.65 17.85 -0.65
C VAL A 104 -1.72 18.92 -1.74
N SER A 105 -2.50 18.69 -2.81
CA SER A 105 -2.50 19.57 -3.98
C SER A 105 -3.24 20.89 -3.76
N TYR A 106 -4.32 20.88 -2.98
CA TYR A 106 -5.22 22.03 -2.80
C TYR A 106 -5.28 22.58 -1.37
N ILE A 107 -5.18 21.74 -0.33
CA ILE A 107 -5.37 22.17 1.07
C ILE A 107 -4.06 22.62 1.72
N TYR A 108 -2.92 21.97 1.44
CA TYR A 108 -1.62 22.26 2.06
C TYR A 108 -0.96 23.59 1.61
N ALA A 109 -1.74 24.63 1.27
CA ALA A 109 -1.32 25.89 0.66
C ALA A 109 -0.87 25.81 -0.82
N GLY A 110 -1.17 24.69 -1.47
CA GLY A 110 -1.03 24.50 -2.92
C GLY A 110 0.30 23.88 -3.36
N VAL A 111 0.29 23.30 -4.58
CA VAL A 111 1.44 22.58 -5.17
C VAL A 111 2.75 23.40 -5.16
N ASN A 112 2.70 24.73 -5.22
CA ASN A 112 3.90 25.57 -5.22
C ASN A 112 4.71 25.46 -3.92
N ARG A 113 4.05 25.34 -2.76
CA ARG A 113 4.74 25.20 -1.47
C ARG A 113 5.35 23.82 -1.30
N PHE A 114 4.64 22.79 -1.77
CA PHE A 114 5.17 21.43 -1.83
C PHE A 114 6.42 21.33 -2.72
N ILE A 115 6.45 22.06 -3.84
CA ILE A 115 7.64 22.17 -4.70
C ILE A 115 8.80 22.83 -3.93
N GLU A 116 8.55 23.93 -3.22
CA GLU A 116 9.57 24.64 -2.43
C GLU A 116 10.14 23.75 -1.31
N ASP A 117 9.30 23.00 -0.61
CA ASP A 117 9.72 22.05 0.42
C ASP A 117 10.62 20.95 -0.17
N ILE A 118 10.29 20.44 -1.35
CA ILE A 118 11.14 19.47 -2.05
C ILE A 118 12.45 20.12 -2.51
N GLU A 119 12.42 21.33 -3.09
CA GLU A 119 13.63 22.06 -3.49
C GLU A 119 14.57 22.31 -2.31
N MET A 120 14.03 22.52 -1.10
CA MET A 120 14.82 22.63 0.13
C MET A 120 15.55 21.31 0.47
N MET A 121 14.96 20.15 0.16
CA MET A 121 15.53 18.83 0.46
C MET A 121 16.52 18.34 -0.60
N ILE A 122 16.20 18.48 -1.90
CA ILE A 122 16.98 17.90 -3.01
C ILE A 122 17.80 18.93 -3.80
N GLY A 123 17.64 20.21 -3.47
CA GLY A 123 18.20 21.35 -4.22
C GLY A 123 17.37 21.75 -5.44
N GLN A 124 17.70 22.93 -5.99
CA GLN A 124 17.02 23.55 -7.12
C GLN A 124 17.13 22.71 -8.41
N LYS A 125 16.02 22.62 -9.18
CA LYS A 125 15.95 21.90 -10.45
C LYS A 125 15.49 22.80 -11.59
N SER A 126 15.59 22.31 -12.82
CA SER A 126 15.17 23.08 -14.00
C SER A 126 13.66 23.41 -13.97
N PRO A 127 13.24 24.58 -14.48
CA PRO A 127 11.83 24.98 -14.46
C PRO A 127 10.92 24.07 -15.29
N ARG A 128 11.46 23.41 -16.33
CA ARG A 128 10.70 22.43 -17.15
C ARG A 128 10.36 21.17 -16.38
N PHE A 129 11.28 20.71 -15.53
CA PHE A 129 11.05 19.56 -14.66
C PHE A 129 9.89 19.84 -13.69
N TRP A 130 9.90 21.01 -13.06
CA TRP A 130 8.84 21.40 -12.13
C TRP A 130 7.49 21.64 -12.79
N LEU A 131 7.46 22.17 -14.02
CA LEU A 131 6.22 22.33 -14.76
C LEU A 131 5.55 20.96 -15.05
N TRP A 132 6.35 19.95 -15.39
CA TRP A 132 5.84 18.59 -15.63
C TRP A 132 5.24 18.00 -14.34
N TRP A 133 5.98 18.00 -13.24
CA TRP A 133 5.50 17.49 -11.94
C TRP A 133 4.27 18.23 -11.43
N LYS A 134 4.24 19.56 -11.58
CA LYS A 134 3.08 20.37 -11.20
C LYS A 134 1.83 19.97 -11.99
N THR A 135 1.98 19.73 -13.29
CA THR A 135 0.87 19.28 -14.15
C THR A 135 0.42 17.86 -13.75
N CYS A 136 1.37 16.98 -13.45
CA CYS A 136 1.07 15.63 -12.99
C CYS A 136 0.26 15.63 -11.68
N TRP A 137 0.73 16.36 -10.66
CA TRP A 137 0.08 16.38 -9.35
C TRP A 137 -1.27 17.12 -9.35
N LEU A 138 -1.39 18.22 -10.09
CA LEU A 138 -2.62 19.03 -10.05
C LEU A 138 -3.71 18.53 -11.00
N PHE A 139 -3.35 17.91 -12.13
CA PHE A 139 -4.32 17.49 -13.13
C PHE A 139 -4.30 16.00 -13.42
N VAL A 140 -3.15 15.42 -13.74
CA VAL A 140 -3.09 14.03 -14.26
C VAL A 140 -3.49 13.03 -13.18
N THR A 141 -2.84 13.06 -12.02
CA THR A 141 -3.08 12.13 -10.91
C THR A 141 -4.53 12.20 -10.39
N PRO A 142 -5.09 13.37 -10.02
CA PRO A 142 -6.46 13.43 -9.54
C PRO A 142 -7.48 13.06 -10.61
N PHE A 143 -7.23 13.38 -11.89
CA PHE A 143 -8.13 12.98 -12.98
C PHE A 143 -8.15 11.46 -13.17
N ILE A 144 -6.98 10.81 -13.22
CA ILE A 144 -6.91 9.35 -13.34
C ILE A 144 -7.59 8.67 -12.15
N LEU A 145 -7.29 9.12 -10.92
CA LEU A 145 -7.93 8.58 -9.72
C LEU A 145 -9.44 8.77 -9.73
N LEU A 146 -9.94 9.92 -10.18
CA LEU A 146 -11.38 10.18 -10.28
C LEU A 146 -12.04 9.26 -11.32
N VAL A 147 -11.41 9.05 -12.48
CA VAL A 147 -11.93 8.13 -13.51
C VAL A 147 -12.00 6.70 -12.98
N ILE A 148 -10.95 6.22 -12.31
CA ILE A 148 -10.93 4.86 -11.74
C ILE A 148 -11.96 4.73 -10.63
N LEU A 149 -12.11 5.75 -9.77
CA LEU A 149 -13.08 5.75 -8.67
C LEU A 149 -14.53 5.72 -9.20
N VAL A 150 -14.84 6.51 -10.21
CA VAL A 150 -16.15 6.51 -10.87
C VAL A 150 -16.43 5.16 -11.53
N TRP A 151 -15.45 4.60 -12.24
CA TRP A 151 -15.59 3.27 -12.85
C TRP A 151 -15.80 2.15 -11.82
N SER A 152 -15.05 2.20 -10.72
CA SER A 152 -15.17 1.27 -9.59
C SER A 152 -16.56 1.35 -8.97
N LEU A 153 -17.09 2.56 -8.75
CA LEU A 153 -18.46 2.78 -8.27
C LEU A 153 -19.52 2.20 -9.21
N PHE A 154 -19.38 2.40 -10.52
CA PHE A 154 -20.31 1.84 -11.50
C PHE A 154 -20.27 0.32 -11.59
N THR A 155 -19.10 -0.29 -11.43
CA THR A 155 -18.96 -1.76 -11.46
C THR A 155 -19.49 -2.40 -10.17
N PHE A 156 -19.46 -1.66 -9.06
CA PHE A 156 -19.95 -2.11 -7.77
C PHE A 156 -21.47 -1.92 -7.59
N SER A 157 -22.09 -0.98 -8.32
CA SER A 157 -23.54 -0.80 -8.42
C SER A 157 -24.20 -1.79 -9.37
#